data_AF-A0A3P1Z9E3-F1
#
_entry.id   AF-A0A3P1Z9E3-F1
#
_cell.length_a   1.000
_cell.length_b   1.000
_cell.length_c   1.000
_cell.angle_alpha   90.00
_cell.angle_beta   90.00
_cell.angle_gamma   90.00
#
_symmetry.space_group_name_H-M   'P 1'
#
loop_
_entity.id
_entity.type
_entity.pdbx_description
1 polymer ?
#
loop_
_entity_poly.entity_id
_entity_poly.type
_entity_poly.pdbx_seq_one_letter_code
_entity_poly.pdbx_strand_id
1 'polypeptide(L)' 'MSTYQTNGDKILQAVIADEQLVKFYGYNPDDFMSISDALDSDLAVIQAIVQIINRNEEKATEKEIYNEVSNYLRANI' A
#
# COMPACT_ATOMS: atom_id res chain seq x y z
N MET A 1 -6.41 3.61 23.45
CA MET A 1 -5.62 2.40 23.14
C MET A 1 -4.56 2.84 22.16
N SER A 2 -3.28 2.79 22.53
CA SER A 2 -2.21 3.16 21.61
C SER A 2 -2.10 2.06 20.56
N THR A 3 -2.62 2.29 19.37
CA THR A 3 -2.38 1.45 18.19
C THR A 3 -0.87 1.47 17.94
N TYR A 4 -0.21 0.32 18.13
CA TYR A 4 1.20 0.18 17.83
C TYR A 4 1.37 0.22 16.31
N GLN A 5 1.60 1.41 15.75
CA GLN A 5 1.91 1.57 14.33
C GLN A 5 3.33 1.06 14.07
N THR A 6 3.43 0.06 13.20
CA THR A 6 4.69 -0.40 12.63
C THR A 6 5.28 0.67 11.72
N ASN A 7 6.55 0.51 11.32
CA ASN A 7 7.13 1.39 10.32
C ASN A 7 6.40 1.25 8.97
N GLY A 8 5.96 0.04 8.62
CA GLY A 8 5.11 -0.21 7.46
C GLY A 8 3.80 0.58 7.49
N ASP A 9 3.10 0.58 8.63
CA ASP A 9 1.83 1.34 8.78
C ASP A 9 2.04 2.85 8.61
N LYS A 10 3.14 3.39 9.12
CA LYS A 10 3.49 4.81 8.96
C LYS A 10 3.82 5.16 7.51
N ILE A 11 4.53 4.28 6.81
CA ILE A 11 4.85 4.47 5.39
C ILE A 11 3.58 4.40 4.55
N LEU A 12 2.72 3.41 4.82
CA LEU A 12 1.42 3.27 4.16
C LEU A 12 0.64 4.57 4.29
N GLN A 13 0.42 5.03 5.53
CA GLN A 13 -0.31 6.27 5.83
C GLN A 13 0.28 7.48 5.10
N ALA A 14 1.60 7.61 5.06
CA ALA A 14 2.25 8.72 4.36
C ALA A 14 2.02 8.68 2.84
N VAL A 15 1.97 7.49 2.22
CA VAL A 15 1.76 7.34 0.78
C VAL A 15 0.29 7.52 0.40
N ILE A 16 -0.62 6.92 1.15
CA ILE A 16 -2.06 6.96 0.82
C ILE A 16 -2.71 8.31 1.17
N ALA A 17 -2.07 9.12 2.02
CA ALA A 17 -2.51 10.49 2.28
C ALA A 17 -2.16 11.47 1.15
N ASP A 18 -1.50 11.02 0.08
CA ASP A 18 -1.22 11.85 -1.08
C ASP A 18 -2.52 12.32 -1.76
N GLU A 19 -2.67 13.64 -1.89
CA GLU A 19 -3.89 14.27 -2.39
C GLU A 19 -4.22 13.86 -3.83
N GLN A 20 -3.22 13.55 -4.66
CA GLN A 20 -3.45 13.13 -6.05
C GLN A 20 -4.01 11.71 -6.08
N LEU A 21 -3.45 10.79 -5.29
CA LEU A 21 -3.94 9.43 -5.13
C LEU A 21 -5.38 9.40 -4.59
N VAL A 22 -5.64 10.15 -3.51
CA VAL A 22 -6.98 10.27 -2.91
C VAL A 22 -7.99 10.78 -3.93
N LYS A 23 -7.66 11.85 -4.66
CA LYS A 23 -8.56 12.44 -5.65
C LYS A 23 -8.81 11.53 -6.84
N PHE A 24 -7.81 10.76 -7.27
CA PHE A 24 -7.93 9.88 -8.43
C PHE A 24 -8.76 8.63 -8.15
N TYR A 25 -8.53 8.00 -6.99
CA TYR A 25 -9.17 6.74 -6.63
C TYR A 25 -10.38 6.90 -5.69
N GLY A 26 -10.60 8.09 -5.12
CA GLY A 26 -11.79 8.44 -4.35
C GLY A 26 -11.93 7.73 -3.01
N TYR A 27 -10.83 7.24 -2.43
CA TYR A 27 -10.83 6.57 -1.12
C TYR A 27 -10.54 7.54 0.01
N ASN A 28 -10.83 7.13 1.24
CA ASN A 28 -10.47 7.87 2.44
C ASN A 28 -9.22 7.25 3.10
N PRO A 29 -8.11 7.99 3.28
CA PRO A 29 -6.88 7.47 3.91
C PRO A 29 -7.09 6.92 5.32
N ASP A 30 -8.04 7.49 6.07
CA ASP A 30 -8.36 7.06 7.44
C ASP A 30 -9.01 5.66 7.48
N ASP A 31 -9.49 5.14 6.35
CA ASP A 31 -10.06 3.79 6.27
C ASP A 31 -8.97 2.70 6.27
N PHE A 32 -7.70 3.07 6.06
CA PHE A 32 -6.57 2.14 5.91
C PHE A 32 -5.46 2.41 6.94
N MET A 33 -5.78 2.31 8.23
CA MET A 33 -4.84 2.63 9.32
C MET A 33 -3.68 1.63 9.51
N SER A 34 -3.80 0.42 8.96
CA SER A 34 -2.75 -0.60 9.04
C SER A 34 -2.56 -1.33 7.71
N ILE A 35 -1.36 -1.92 7.55
CA ILE A 35 -1.02 -2.82 6.44
C ILE A 35 -2.04 -3.96 6.31
N SER A 36 -2.55 -4.48 7.43
CA SER A 36 -3.56 -5.53 7.44
C SER A 36 -4.90 -5.03 6.88
N ASP A 37 -5.37 -3.85 7.30
CA ASP A 37 -6.63 -3.27 6.78
C ASP A 37 -6.52 -2.98 5.28
N ALA A 38 -5.34 -2.53 4.83
CA ALA A 38 -5.07 -2.21 3.44
C ALA A 38 -4.90 -3.45 2.54
N LEU A 39 -4.49 -4.60 3.10
CA LEU A 39 -4.41 -5.88 2.38
C LEU A 39 -5.79 -6.37 1.93
N ASP A 40 -6.82 -6.15 2.74
CA ASP A 40 -8.21 -6.52 2.46
C ASP A 40 -8.94 -5.49 1.57
N SER A 41 -8.26 -4.43 1.11
CA SER A 41 -8.86 -3.40 0.26
C SER A 41 -9.21 -3.92 -1.13
N ASP A 42 -10.40 -3.59 -1.64
CA ASP A 42 -10.77 -3.86 -3.04
C ASP A 42 -9.99 -3.00 -4.05
N LEU A 43 -9.26 -1.98 -3.58
CA LEU A 43 -8.50 -1.09 -4.45
C LEU A 43 -7.14 -1.69 -4.76
N ALA A 44 -6.96 -2.11 -6.02
CA ALA A 44 -5.70 -2.67 -6.52
C ALA A 44 -4.49 -1.75 -6.24
N VAL A 45 -4.66 -0.43 -6.25
CA VAL A 45 -3.58 0.51 -5.93
C VAL A 45 -3.15 0.43 -4.46
N ILE A 46 -4.10 0.24 -3.53
CA ILE A 46 -3.82 0.12 -2.10
C ILE A 46 -3.11 -1.21 -1.84
N GLN A 47 -3.60 -2.30 -2.42
CA GLN A 47 -2.93 -3.61 -2.34
C GLN A 47 -1.51 -3.56 -2.92
N ALA A 48 -1.30 -2.85 -4.03
CA ALA A 48 0.02 -2.67 -4.63
C ALA A 48 0.98 -1.90 -3.71
N ILE A 49 0.52 -0.81 -3.08
CA ILE A 49 1.34 -0.04 -2.11
C ILE A 49 1.75 -0.93 -0.93
N VAL A 50 0.82 -1.73 -0.41
CA VAL A 50 1.12 -2.67 0.67
C VAL A 50 2.15 -3.72 0.24
N GLN A 51 2.02 -4.28 -0.96
CA GLN A 51 3.01 -5.22 -1.49
C GLN A 51 4.41 -4.58 -1.59
N ILE A 52 4.52 -3.33 -2.04
CA ILE A 52 5.80 -2.61 -2.11
C ILE A 52 6.44 -2.54 -0.71
N ILE A 53 5.65 -2.15 0.29
CA ILE A 53 6.14 -1.98 1.67
C ILE A 53 6.60 -3.32 2.24
N ASN A 54 5.78 -4.37 2.14
CA ASN A 54 6.11 -5.70 2.66
C ASN A 54 7.36 -6.27 1.99
N ARG A 55 7.46 -6.20 0.66
CA ARG A 55 8.62 -6.75 -0.07
C ARG A 55 9.89 -5.95 0.20
N ASN A 56 9.78 -4.65 0.45
CA ASN A 56 10.89 -3.83 0.89
C ASN A 56 11.37 -4.22 2.31
N GLU A 57 10.45 -4.53 3.24
CA GLU A 57 10.81 -5.06 4.56
C GLU A 57 11.48 -6.44 4.50
N GLU A 58 11.10 -7.27 3.52
CA GLU A 58 11.74 -8.56 3.21
C GLU A 58 13.12 -8.41 2.51
N LYS A 59 13.58 -7.18 2.25
CA LYS A 59 14.83 -6.87 1.53
C LYS A 59 14.86 -7.42 0.10
N ALA A 60 13.70 -7.52 -0.55
CA ALA A 60 13.64 -7.82 -1.98
C ALA A 60 14.32 -6.70 -2.78
N THR A 61 14.85 -7.03 -3.95
CA THR A 61 15.45 -6.02 -4.82
C THR A 61 14.38 -5.16 -5.46
N GLU A 62 14.70 -3.90 -5.77
CA GLU A 62 13.78 -2.97 -6.45
C GLU A 62 13.23 -3.56 -7.75
N LYS A 63 14.03 -4.37 -8.46
CA LYS A 63 13.62 -5.07 -9.68
C LYS A 63 12.56 -6.14 -9.43
N GLU A 64 12.69 -6.91 -8.35
CA GLU A 64 11.70 -7.93 -7.98
C GLU A 64 10.38 -7.26 -7.59
N ILE A 65 10.46 -6.24 -6.73
CA ILE A 65 9.29 -5.45 -6.30
C ILE A 65 8.58 -4.86 -7.52
N TYR A 66 9.33 -4.21 -8.42
CA TYR A 66 8.77 -3.61 -9.62
C TYR A 66 8.07 -4.64 -10.50
N ASN A 67 8.70 -5.80 -10.74
CA ASN A 67 8.12 -6.85 -11.59
C ASN A 67 6.83 -7.42 -10.99
N GLU A 68 6.85 -7.75 -9.69
CA GLU A 68 5.69 -8.32 -9.01
C GLU A 68 4.51 -7.35 -8.97
N VAL A 69 4.77 -6.12 -8.55
CA VAL A 69 3.74 -5.09 -8.42
C VAL A 69 3.21 -4.67 -9.79
N SER A 70 4.08 -4.53 -10.80
CA SER A 70 3.65 -4.23 -12.18
C SER A 70 2.80 -5.34 -12.77
N ASN A 71 3.14 -6.60 -12.52
CA ASN A 71 2.36 -7.74 -12.98
C ASN A 71 1.00 -7.79 -12.29
N TYR A 72 0.97 -7.55 -10.97
CA TYR A 72 -0.26 -7.47 -10.20
C TYR A 72 -1.18 -6.35 -10.71
N LEU A 73 -0.66 -5.14 -10.89
CA LEU A 73 -1.43 -4.01 -11.40
C LEU A 73 -1.98 -4.27 -12.80
N ARG A 74 -1.19 -4.85 -13.71
CA ARG A 74 -1.64 -5.22 -15.07
C ARG A 74 -2.75 -6.26 -15.09
N ALA A 75 -2.88 -7.06 -14.04
CA ALA A 75 -3.91 -8.09 -13.95
C ALA A 75 -5.22 -7.57 -13.32
N ASN A 76 -5.17 -6.44 -12.60
CA ASN A 76 -6.28 -5.96 -11.76
C ASN A 76 -6.76 -4.53 -12.12
N ILE A 77 -6.14 -3.87 -13.10
CA ILE A 77 -6.54 -2.56 -13.66
C ILE A 77 -6.78 -2.72 -15.17
#